data_AF-A0AAE0MK81-F1
#
_entry.id   AF-A0AAE0MK81-F1
#
_cell.length_a   1.000
_cell.length_b   1.000
_cell.length_c   1.000
_cell.angle_alpha   90.00
_cell.angle_beta   90.00
_cell.angle_gamma   90.00
#
_symmetry.space_group_name_H-M   'P 1'
#
loop_
_entity.id
_entity.type
_entity.pdbx_description
1 polymer ?
#
loop_
_entity_poly.entity_id
_entity_poly.type
_entity_poly.pdbx_seq_one_letter_code
_entity_poly.pdbx_strand_id
1 'polypeptide(L)'
;ATVTVNNANITCVYWHPQDRQAEAAREYLPTLQLQHTLVVGDFNAHHPTWDPQFRHSGRGEALEETTATWGLNLLNTPGIPTHRHANGQSTLDLAFGVERSYMRVGAWVSDHRKLVITIPARRNIPPPKKYALPPTNAEDAYEALMRRLP
;
A
#
# COMPACT_ATOMS: atom_id res chain seq x y z
N ALA A 1 -10.06 8.83 5.02
CA ALA A 1 -10.03 10.22 4.51
C ALA A 1 -9.48 10.21 3.09
N THR A 2 -9.99 11.06 2.18
CA THR A 2 -9.52 11.13 0.79
C THR A 2 -8.98 12.51 0.46
N VAL A 3 -7.83 12.57 -0.23
CA VAL A 3 -7.23 13.81 -0.73
C VAL A 3 -6.88 13.64 -2.21
N THR A 4 -6.92 14.71 -3.00
CA THR A 4 -6.48 14.65 -4.41
C THR A 4 -5.13 15.34 -4.55
N VAL A 5 -4.15 14.64 -5.15
CA VAL A 5 -2.79 15.15 -5.43
C VAL A 5 -2.43 14.80 -6.86
N ASN A 6 -2.06 15.78 -7.69
CA ASN A 6 -1.66 15.56 -9.10
C ASN A 6 -2.65 14.70 -9.91
N ASN A 7 -3.96 14.95 -9.75
CA ASN A 7 -5.07 14.17 -10.33
C ASN A 7 -5.18 12.71 -9.86
N ALA A 8 -4.44 12.32 -8.81
CA ALA A 8 -4.61 11.04 -8.13
C ALA A 8 -5.41 11.22 -6.83
N ASN A 9 -6.40 10.36 -6.62
CA ASN A 9 -7.19 10.33 -5.38
C ASN A 9 -6.51 9.39 -4.39
N ILE A 10 -6.05 9.91 -3.26
CA ILE A 10 -5.42 9.13 -2.21
C ILE A 10 -6.42 8.95 -1.08
N THR A 11 -6.88 7.72 -0.89
CA THR A 11 -7.78 7.34 0.20
C THR A 11 -6.99 6.60 1.27
N CYS A 12 -6.91 7.20 2.47
CA CYS A 12 -6.35 6.57 3.66
C CYS A 12 -7.45 5.89 4.49
N VAL A 13 -7.24 4.62 4.79
CA VAL A 13 -8.16 3.72 5.50
C VAL A 13 -7.50 3.21 6.77
N TYR A 14 -8.27 3.18 7.86
CA TYR A 14 -7.90 2.47 9.07
C TYR A 14 -9.03 1.53 9.45
N TRP A 15 -8.75 0.23 9.54
CA TRP A 15 -9.69 -0.77 10.03
C TRP A 15 -9.25 -1.23 11.41
N HIS A 16 -10.02 -0.88 12.44
CA HIS A 16 -9.70 -1.27 13.80
C HIS A 16 -9.71 -2.81 13.94
N PRO A 17 -8.71 -3.43 14.60
CA PRO A 17 -8.56 -4.89 14.63
C PRO A 17 -9.79 -5.61 15.23
N GLN A 18 -10.44 -4.99 16.22
CA GLN A 18 -11.61 -5.58 16.90
C GLN A 18 -12.94 -5.26 16.22
N ASP A 19 -12.93 -4.49 15.13
CA ASP A 19 -14.16 -4.09 14.48
C ASP A 19 -14.76 -5.25 13.69
N ARG A 20 -15.92 -5.72 14.14
CA ARG A 20 -16.74 -6.71 13.44
C ARG A 20 -17.47 -6.10 12.25
N GLN A 21 -17.54 -4.78 12.15
CA GLN A 21 -18.15 -4.06 11.02
C GLN A 21 -17.18 -3.83 9.84
N ALA A 22 -16.09 -4.58 9.70
CA ALA A 22 -15.24 -4.48 8.51
C ALA A 22 -16.01 -4.73 7.19
N GLU A 23 -17.22 -5.30 7.26
CA GLU A 23 -18.22 -5.34 6.19
C GLU A 23 -18.66 -3.95 5.69
N ALA A 24 -18.69 -2.92 6.53
CA ALA A 24 -19.00 -1.54 6.15
C ALA A 24 -18.01 -0.98 5.12
N ALA A 25 -16.79 -1.52 5.06
CA ALA A 25 -15.86 -1.15 4.01
C ALA A 25 -16.31 -1.63 2.62
N ARG A 26 -17.05 -2.75 2.52
CA ARG A 26 -17.68 -3.19 1.26
C ARG A 26 -18.72 -2.18 0.76
N GLU A 27 -19.28 -1.35 1.64
CA GLU A 27 -20.26 -0.31 1.28
C GLU A 27 -19.58 1.02 0.91
N TYR A 28 -18.52 1.40 1.63
CA TYR A 28 -17.80 2.65 1.37
C TYR A 28 -16.92 2.60 0.14
N LEU A 29 -16.20 1.49 -0.02
CA LEU A 29 -15.22 1.33 -1.06
C LEU A 29 -15.88 1.61 -2.45
N PRO A 30 -17.00 0.98 -2.84
CA PRO A 30 -17.54 1.10 -4.20
C PRO A 30 -18.00 2.51 -4.61
N THR A 31 -18.11 3.43 -3.67
CA THR A 31 -18.56 4.82 -3.93
C THR A 31 -17.43 5.73 -4.41
N LEU A 32 -16.17 5.29 -4.34
CA LEU A 32 -15.03 6.09 -4.76
C LEU A 32 -14.96 6.17 -6.29
N GLN A 33 -14.72 7.36 -6.86
CA GLN A 33 -14.35 7.47 -8.28
C GLN A 33 -12.92 6.93 -8.46
N LEU A 34 -12.79 5.78 -9.13
CA LEU A 34 -11.58 4.93 -9.11
C LEU A 34 -10.51 5.28 -10.15
N GLN A 35 -10.76 6.26 -11.03
CA GLN A 35 -9.71 6.71 -11.95
C GLN A 35 -8.60 7.42 -11.15
N HIS A 36 -7.38 6.90 -11.27
CA HIS A 36 -6.19 7.39 -10.56
C HIS A 36 -6.26 7.29 -9.03
N THR A 37 -6.91 6.27 -8.49
CA THR A 37 -7.02 6.09 -7.03
C THR A 37 -5.88 5.26 -6.45
N LEU A 38 -5.35 5.73 -5.32
CA LEU A 38 -4.44 5.04 -4.42
C LEU A 38 -5.18 4.81 -3.10
N VAL A 39 -5.33 3.56 -2.68
CA VAL A 39 -5.93 3.18 -1.40
C VAL A 39 -4.85 2.67 -0.47
N VAL A 40 -4.68 3.30 0.69
CA VAL A 40 -3.56 3.04 1.61
C VAL A 40 -4.03 3.00 3.05
N GLY A 41 -3.24 2.38 3.91
CA GLY A 41 -3.36 2.50 5.36
C GLY A 41 -3.24 1.16 6.07
N ASP A 42 -3.70 1.12 7.32
CA ASP A 42 -3.65 -0.07 8.16
C ASP A 42 -5.01 -0.77 8.14
N PHE A 43 -5.03 -1.95 7.52
CA PHE A 43 -6.24 -2.72 7.31
C PHE A 43 -6.45 -3.77 8.42
N ASN A 44 -5.46 -4.03 9.27
CA ASN A 44 -5.51 -5.13 10.24
C ASN A 44 -6.08 -6.42 9.60
N ALA A 45 -5.63 -6.75 8.39
CA ALA A 45 -6.17 -7.83 7.56
C ALA A 45 -5.04 -8.73 7.06
N HIS A 46 -5.19 -10.03 7.24
CA HIS A 46 -4.26 -11.03 6.69
C HIS A 46 -4.85 -11.67 5.43
N HIS A 47 -4.02 -11.83 4.41
CA HIS A 47 -4.30 -12.61 3.21
C HIS A 47 -2.98 -13.11 2.58
N PRO A 48 -2.93 -14.33 2.03
CA PRO A 48 -1.71 -14.89 1.44
C PRO A 48 -1.07 -14.02 0.34
N THR A 49 -1.85 -13.17 -0.35
CA THR A 49 -1.35 -12.25 -1.39
C THR A 49 -0.32 -11.25 -0.86
N TRP A 50 -0.43 -10.79 0.39
CA TRP A 50 0.53 -9.84 0.98
C TRP A 50 1.24 -10.38 2.22
N ASP A 51 0.64 -11.33 2.92
CA ASP A 51 1.15 -11.94 4.13
C ASP A 51 1.15 -13.48 4.04
N PRO A 52 2.06 -14.08 3.24
CA PRO A 52 2.02 -15.50 2.87
C PRO A 52 2.24 -16.46 4.05
N GLN A 53 2.71 -15.97 5.20
CA GLN A 53 2.93 -16.77 6.41
C GLN A 53 1.66 -16.93 7.25
N PHE A 54 0.61 -16.16 6.95
CA PHE A 54 -0.62 -16.12 7.73
C PHE A 54 -1.80 -16.70 6.94
N ARG A 55 -2.78 -17.24 7.66
CA ARG A 55 -4.04 -17.66 7.05
C ARG A 55 -4.84 -16.43 6.61
N HIS A 56 -5.64 -16.57 5.54
CA HIS A 56 -6.57 -15.52 5.17
C HIS A 56 -7.55 -15.23 6.31
N SER A 57 -7.93 -13.97 6.43
CA SER A 57 -9.03 -13.50 7.28
C SER A 57 -10.20 -13.12 6.38
N GLY A 58 -11.45 -13.20 6.86
CA GLY A 58 -12.61 -12.77 6.05
C GLY A 58 -12.52 -11.31 5.59
N ARG A 59 -11.83 -10.47 6.36
CA ARG A 59 -11.50 -9.09 6.00
C ARG A 59 -10.46 -9.01 4.88
N GLY A 60 -9.45 -9.87 4.93
CA GLY A 60 -8.45 -10.00 3.86
C GLY A 60 -9.07 -10.46 2.54
N GLU A 61 -9.98 -11.43 2.60
CA GLU A 61 -10.74 -11.88 1.41
C GLU A 61 -11.55 -10.73 0.81
N ALA A 62 -12.36 -10.04 1.62
CA ALA A 62 -13.17 -8.92 1.14
C ALA A 62 -12.32 -7.78 0.55
N LEU A 63 -11.15 -7.51 1.12
CA LEU A 63 -10.23 -6.50 0.60
C LEU A 63 -9.62 -6.91 -0.74
N GLU A 64 -9.19 -8.17 -0.87
CA GLU A 64 -8.65 -8.72 -2.11
C GLU A 64 -9.71 -8.68 -3.22
N GLU A 65 -10.90 -9.21 -2.96
CA GLU A 65 -12.03 -9.22 -3.91
C GLU A 65 -12.40 -7.80 -4.38
N THR A 66 -12.49 -6.86 -3.43
CA THR A 66 -12.89 -5.47 -3.72
C THR A 66 -11.83 -4.76 -4.56
N THR A 67 -10.55 -4.90 -4.19
CA THR A 67 -9.46 -4.26 -4.93
C THR A 67 -9.26 -4.86 -6.32
N ALA A 68 -9.44 -6.18 -6.47
CA ALA A 68 -9.45 -6.86 -7.76
C ALA A 68 -10.62 -6.42 -8.64
N THR A 69 -11.84 -6.30 -8.08
CA THR A 69 -13.03 -5.81 -8.80
C THR A 69 -12.81 -4.40 -9.36
N TRP A 70 -11.95 -3.62 -8.73
CA TRP A 70 -11.62 -2.25 -9.14
C TRP A 70 -10.42 -2.12 -10.06
N GLY A 71 -9.75 -3.22 -10.36
CA GLY A 71 -8.49 -3.19 -11.11
C GLY A 71 -7.36 -2.47 -10.38
N LEU A 72 -7.39 -2.42 -9.04
CA LEU A 72 -6.26 -1.93 -8.25
C LEU A 72 -5.28 -3.07 -8.01
N ASN A 73 -4.00 -2.78 -8.20
CA ASN A 73 -2.93 -3.74 -7.94
C ASN A 73 -2.39 -3.53 -6.53
N LEU A 74 -2.10 -4.63 -5.83
CA LEU A 74 -1.29 -4.58 -4.62
C LEU A 74 0.11 -4.04 -4.97
N LEU A 75 0.50 -2.95 -4.31
CA LEU A 75 1.82 -2.34 -4.47
C LEU A 75 2.85 -2.90 -3.47
N ASN A 76 2.38 -3.55 -2.39
CA ASN A 76 3.26 -4.23 -1.45
C ASN A 76 4.03 -5.36 -2.12
N THR A 77 5.28 -5.54 -1.68
CA THR A 77 6.01 -6.78 -1.96
C THR A 77 5.50 -7.86 -0.98
N PRO A 78 4.94 -8.97 -1.46
CA PRO A 78 4.42 -10.03 -0.59
C PRO A 78 5.47 -10.53 0.40
N GLY A 79 5.07 -10.70 1.67
CA GLY A 79 5.94 -11.18 2.74
C GLY A 79 6.94 -10.16 3.29
N ILE A 80 6.92 -8.90 2.82
CA ILE A 80 7.69 -7.84 3.46
C ILE A 80 6.85 -7.22 4.59
N PRO A 81 7.28 -7.39 5.85
CA PRO A 81 6.48 -6.99 7.00
C PRO A 81 6.40 -5.48 7.13
N THR A 82 5.24 -5.01 7.59
CA THR A 82 4.93 -3.61 7.87
C THR A 82 4.58 -3.38 9.34
N HIS A 83 4.23 -4.43 10.07
CA HIS A 83 3.96 -4.41 11.50
C HIS A 83 4.84 -5.41 12.25
N ARG A 84 5.22 -5.08 13.49
CA ARG A 84 5.86 -6.00 14.43
C ARG A 84 5.04 -6.10 15.71
N HIS A 85 4.95 -7.31 16.25
CA HIS A 85 4.32 -7.58 17.53
C HIS A 85 5.18 -8.53 18.35
N ALA A 86 4.83 -8.77 19.62
CA ALA A 86 5.66 -9.57 20.55
C ALA A 86 6.05 -10.95 19.97
N ASN A 87 5.15 -11.55 19.19
CA ASN A 87 5.30 -12.91 18.67
C ASN A 87 5.72 -12.99 17.19
N GLY A 88 6.13 -11.88 16.55
CA GLY A 88 6.51 -11.92 15.14
C GLY A 88 6.26 -10.61 14.38
N GLN A 89 6.10 -10.77 13.06
CA GLN A 89 5.87 -9.67 12.14
C GLN A 89 4.78 -10.06 11.14
N SER A 90 4.07 -9.07 10.65
CA SER A 90 2.96 -9.23 9.72
C SER A 90 2.93 -8.08 8.71
N THR A 91 2.13 -8.27 7.66
CA THR A 91 1.92 -7.24 6.64
C THR A 91 0.49 -6.72 6.76
N LEU A 92 0.29 -5.64 7.52
CA LEU A 92 -1.04 -5.08 7.84
C LEU A 92 -1.26 -3.71 7.19
N ASP A 93 -0.20 -2.92 7.08
CA ASP A 93 -0.22 -1.69 6.29
C ASP A 93 -0.09 -2.01 4.79
N LEU A 94 -1.10 -1.65 4.00
CA LEU A 94 -1.20 -1.98 2.58
C LEU A 94 -1.34 -0.74 1.71
N ALA A 95 -0.93 -0.89 0.46
CA ALA A 95 -1.08 0.09 -0.60
C ALA A 95 -1.60 -0.59 -1.87
N PHE A 96 -2.71 -0.09 -2.41
CA PHE A 96 -3.32 -0.55 -3.65
C PHE A 96 -3.44 0.62 -4.61
N GLY A 97 -3.07 0.45 -5.87
CA GLY A 97 -3.12 1.54 -6.83
C GLY A 97 -3.21 1.10 -8.28
N VAL A 98 -3.40 2.09 -9.15
CA VAL A 98 -3.41 1.90 -10.60
C VAL A 98 -2.00 1.63 -11.15
N GLU A 99 -1.94 1.15 -12.40
CA GLU A 99 -0.70 0.83 -13.11
C GLU A 99 0.36 1.95 -12.97
N ARG A 100 1.63 1.54 -12.74
CA ARG A 100 2.84 2.40 -12.63
C ARG A 100 3.07 3.12 -11.31
N SER A 101 2.17 3.01 -10.34
CA SER A 101 2.49 3.36 -8.96
C SER A 101 3.46 2.34 -8.36
N TYR A 102 4.36 2.76 -7.49
CA TYR A 102 5.25 1.85 -6.78
C TYR A 102 5.35 2.20 -5.31
N MET A 103 5.51 1.18 -4.48
CA MET A 103 5.66 1.33 -3.04
C MET A 103 6.95 0.66 -2.58
N ARG A 104 7.63 1.29 -1.63
CA ARG A 104 8.71 0.68 -0.85
C ARG A 104 8.41 0.81 0.63
N VAL A 105 8.78 -0.22 1.37
CA VAL A 105 8.70 -0.21 2.83
C VAL A 105 9.91 0.56 3.37
N GLY A 106 9.64 1.55 4.22
CA GLY A 106 10.63 2.42 4.86
C GLY A 106 11.04 1.94 6.24
N ALA A 107 11.65 2.85 6.99
CA ALA A 107 12.08 2.59 8.37
C ALA A 107 10.90 2.32 9.31
N TRP A 108 11.18 1.60 10.38
CA TRP A 108 10.30 1.50 11.55
C TRP A 108 10.14 2.87 12.19
N VAL A 109 8.90 3.24 12.51
CA VAL A 109 8.56 4.48 13.25
C VAL A 109 7.95 4.21 14.61
N SER A 110 7.32 3.05 14.72
CA SER A 110 6.79 2.45 15.93
C SER A 110 6.91 0.94 15.73
N ASP A 111 6.02 0.17 16.31
CA ASP A 111 5.62 -1.16 15.84
C ASP A 111 5.17 -1.22 14.37
N HIS A 112 4.88 -0.08 13.71
CA HIS A 112 4.66 0.02 12.26
C HIS A 112 5.88 0.56 11.48
N ARG A 113 5.99 0.18 10.21
CA ARG A 113 6.91 0.76 9.21
C ARG A 113 6.22 1.83 8.37
N LYS A 114 6.98 2.84 7.93
CA LYS A 114 6.50 3.79 6.92
C LYS A 114 6.30 3.08 5.58
N LEU A 115 5.23 3.41 4.86
CA LEU A 115 5.13 3.13 3.42
C LEU A 115 5.52 4.39 2.65
N VAL A 116 6.43 4.25 1.69
CA VAL A 116 6.79 5.33 0.77
C VAL A 116 6.27 4.97 -0.62
N ILE A 117 5.34 5.76 -1.12
CA ILE A 117 4.62 5.50 -2.36
C ILE A 117 4.93 6.61 -3.34
N THR A 118 5.25 6.22 -4.58
CA THR A 118 5.46 7.16 -5.66
C THR A 118 4.40 6.98 -6.73
N ILE A 119 3.79 8.10 -7.11
CA ILE A 119 2.75 8.18 -8.12
C ILE A 119 3.33 9.01 -9.28
N PRO A 120 3.51 8.44 -10.48
CA PRO A 120 4.03 9.19 -11.61
C PRO A 120 3.02 10.26 -12.07
N ALA A 121 3.49 11.51 -12.17
CA ALA A 121 2.65 12.67 -12.55
C ALA A 121 2.17 12.66 -14.01
N ARG A 122 2.70 11.78 -14.88
CA ARG A 122 2.36 11.73 -16.32
C ARG A 122 2.25 10.30 -16.83
N ARG A 123 1.28 10.07 -17.72
CA ARG A 123 1.04 8.80 -18.46
C ARG A 123 2.19 8.31 -19.36
N ASN A 124 3.36 8.94 -19.38
CA ASN A 124 4.46 8.59 -20.30
C ASN A 124 5.82 8.40 -19.63
N ILE A 125 5.87 8.18 -18.32
CA ILE A 125 7.11 7.74 -17.68
C ILE A 125 7.20 6.22 -17.84
N PRO A 126 8.21 5.68 -18.55
CA PRO A 126 8.43 4.24 -18.64
C PRO A 126 8.51 3.65 -17.23
N PRO A 127 8.01 2.43 -16.99
CA PRO A 127 8.17 1.79 -15.69
C PRO A 127 9.66 1.83 -15.34
N PRO A 128 10.05 2.35 -14.16
CA PRO A 128 11.43 2.23 -13.74
C PRO A 128 11.76 0.75 -13.79
N LYS A 129 12.83 0.38 -14.52
CA LYS A 129 13.36 -0.99 -14.45
C LYS A 129 13.45 -1.31 -12.97
N LYS A 130 13.02 -2.51 -12.55
CA LYS A 130 13.13 -2.98 -11.16
C LYS A 130 14.61 -2.98 -10.77
N TYR A 131 15.15 -1.82 -10.44
CA TYR A 131 16.43 -1.69 -9.81
C TYR A 131 16.14 -2.04 -8.36
N ALA A 132 16.56 -3.24 -7.96
CA ALA A 132 16.85 -3.49 -6.58
C ALA A 132 17.88 -2.43 -6.17
N LEU A 133 17.40 -1.31 -5.64
CA LEU A 133 18.30 -0.34 -5.05
C LEU A 133 18.96 -1.06 -3.86
N PRO A 134 20.30 -1.03 -3.77
CA PRO A 134 20.99 -1.63 -2.63
C PRO A 134 20.45 -1.01 -1.34
N PRO A 135 20.43 -1.77 -0.24
CA PRO A 135 19.90 -1.32 1.05
C PRO A 135 20.78 -0.18 1.58
N THR A 136 20.47 1.02 1.11
CA THR A 136 21.02 2.27 1.60
C THR A 136 19.81 3.04 2.11
N ASN A 137 19.91 3.46 3.37
CA ASN A 137 19.03 4.40 4.06
C ASN A 137 18.18 5.24 3.07
N ALA A 138 16.88 5.28 3.35
CA ALA A 138 15.88 5.92 2.50
C ALA A 138 16.17 7.40 2.16
N GLU A 139 17.01 8.06 2.96
CA GLU A 139 17.49 9.43 2.79
C GLU A 139 18.55 9.53 1.69
N ASP A 140 19.56 8.65 1.64
CA ASP A 140 20.60 8.73 0.60
C ASP A 140 20.04 8.38 -0.78
N ALA A 141 19.06 7.47 -0.84
CA ALA A 141 18.36 7.16 -2.07
C ALA A 141 17.49 8.33 -2.57
N TYR A 142 16.91 9.11 -1.65
CA TYR A 142 16.14 10.32 -1.98
C TYR A 142 17.07 11.45 -2.44
N GLU A 143 18.14 11.72 -1.72
CA GLU A 143 19.17 12.70 -2.10
C GLU A 143 19.82 12.39 -3.45
N ALA A 144 20.15 11.12 -3.71
CA ALA A 144 20.70 10.68 -4.98
C ALA A 144 19.70 10.82 -6.14
N LEU A 145 18.39 10.66 -5.88
CA LEU A 145 17.34 10.88 -6.86
C LEU A 145 17.18 12.38 -7.15
N MET A 146 17.18 13.22 -6.11
CA MET A 146 17.02 14.68 -6.23
C MET A 146 18.20 15.33 -6.97
N ARG A 147 19.43 14.82 -6.81
CA ARG A 147 20.61 15.29 -7.56
C ARG A 147 20.60 14.95 -9.06
N ARG A 148 19.71 14.06 -9.52
CA ARG A 148 19.66 13.58 -10.91
C ARG A 148 18.53 14.19 -11.73
N LEU A 149 17.70 15.03 -11.13
CA LEU A 149 16.68 15.80 -11.83
C LEU A 149 17.27 17.15 -12.27
N PRO A 150 16.96 17.63 -13.48
CA PRO A 150 17.44 18.91 -14.01
C PRO A 150 16.87 20.11 -13.25
#